data_AF-J2KQ67-F1
#
_entry.id   AF-J2KQ67-F1
#
_cell.length_a   1.000
_cell.length_b   1.000
_cell.length_c   1.000
_cell.angle_alpha   90.00
_cell.angle_beta   90.00
_cell.angle_gamma   90.00
#
_symmetry.space_group_name_H-M   'P 1'
#
loop_
_entity.id
_entity.type
_entity.pdbx_description
1 polymer ?
#
loop_
_entity_poly.entity_id
_entity_poly.type
_entity_poly.pdbx_seq_one_letter_code
_entity_poly.pdbx_strand_id
1 'polypeptide(L)'
;MSAEELRAVLPAAERVQRPQRLSGGLAGSWRAAPVEMAGLLFEPTFFFAASELRRVEYVATAQATPDNGAAAFAALVRWGRGAFGNELASHDPGSAYAAWVSNDTDVYVQQQAGDPRRASVRLVYKARQLRDGSEL
;
A
#
# COMPACT_ATOMS: atom_id res chain seq x y z
N MET A 1 -6.18 15.29 3.02
CA MET A 1 -7.44 14.57 2.77
C MET A 1 -7.99 14.03 4.08
N SER A 2 -9.16 14.49 4.51
CA SER A 2 -9.91 14.01 5.68
C SER A 2 -10.78 12.80 5.33
N ALA A 3 -11.40 12.17 6.34
CA ALA A 3 -12.33 11.06 6.12
C ALA A 3 -13.63 11.51 5.40
N GLU A 4 -14.05 12.76 5.59
CA GLU A 4 -15.21 13.32 4.90
C GLU A 4 -14.90 13.56 3.41
N GLU A 5 -13.72 14.10 3.12
CA GLU A 5 -13.23 14.27 1.75
C GLU A 5 -13.03 12.92 1.06
N LEU A 6 -12.48 11.91 1.76
CA LEU A 6 -12.38 10.55 1.24
C LEU A 6 -13.76 10.01 0.84
N ARG A 7 -14.78 10.17 1.69
CA ARG A 7 -16.14 9.71 1.41
C ARG A 7 -16.80 10.50 0.26
N ALA A 8 -16.47 11.78 0.10
CA ALA A 8 -16.96 12.56 -1.03
C ALA A 8 -16.39 12.04 -2.36
N VAL A 9 -15.11 11.63 -2.38
CA VAL A 9 -14.45 11.07 -3.58
C VAL A 9 -14.82 9.60 -3.80
N LEU A 10 -15.00 8.83 -2.71
CA LEU A 10 -15.35 7.42 -2.72
C LEU A 10 -16.62 7.19 -1.88
N PRO A 11 -17.83 7.48 -2.43
CA PRO A 11 -19.08 7.34 -1.69
C PRO A 11 -19.37 5.91 -1.23
N ALA A 12 -18.85 4.92 -1.94
CA ALA A 12 -18.97 3.50 -1.61
C ALA A 12 -17.92 3.01 -0.59
N ALA A 13 -17.02 3.88 -0.09
CA ALA A 13 -16.07 3.50 0.93
C ALA A 13 -16.80 3.19 2.25
N GLU A 14 -16.42 2.09 2.88
CA GLU A 14 -17.04 1.60 4.11
C GLU A 14 -16.10 1.77 5.30
N ARG A 15 -16.68 2.05 6.48
CA ARG A 15 -15.92 2.02 7.73
C ARG A 15 -15.59 0.58 8.13
N VAL A 16 -14.35 0.38 8.54
CA VAL A 16 -13.88 -0.89 9.12
C VAL A 16 -14.27 -0.95 10.59
N GLN A 17 -15.04 -1.96 10.97
CA GLN A 17 -15.57 -2.12 12.34
C GLN A 17 -14.46 -2.32 13.39
N ARG A 18 -13.37 -3.00 13.02
CA ARG A 18 -12.18 -3.20 13.86
C ARG A 18 -10.94 -2.74 13.10
N PRO A 19 -10.62 -1.43 13.15
CA PRO A 19 -9.50 -0.88 12.40
C PRO A 19 -8.18 -1.51 12.81
N GLN A 20 -7.39 -1.94 11.82
CA GLN A 20 -6.00 -2.30 12.06
C GLN A 20 -5.22 -1.04 12.45
N ARG A 21 -4.41 -1.13 13.51
CA ARG A 21 -3.50 -0.06 13.92
C ARG A 21 -2.07 -0.40 13.54
N LEU A 22 -1.37 0.57 12.98
CA LEU A 22 0.06 0.49 12.68
C LEU A 22 0.83 1.50 13.55
N SER A 23 2.15 1.46 13.48
CA SER A 23 3.01 2.45 14.14
C SER A 23 2.70 3.88 13.68
N GLY A 24 3.05 4.87 14.52
CA GLY A 24 2.78 6.29 14.23
C GLY A 24 1.31 6.69 14.34
N GLY A 25 0.48 5.91 15.05
CA GLY A 25 -0.93 6.24 15.30
C GLY A 25 -1.87 5.98 14.12
N LEU A 26 -1.36 5.35 13.05
CA LEU A 26 -2.15 5.01 11.86
C LEU A 26 -3.26 4.02 12.20
N ALA A 27 -4.49 4.33 11.78
CA ALA A 27 -5.64 3.45 11.87
C ALA A 27 -6.27 3.23 10.49
N GLY A 28 -6.28 2.00 10.01
CA GLY A 28 -6.94 1.54 8.77
C GLY A 28 -8.44 1.48 8.97
N SER A 29 -9.09 2.64 8.94
CA SER A 29 -10.48 2.82 9.38
C SER A 29 -11.50 2.79 8.24
N TRP A 30 -11.04 2.78 6.99
CA TRP A 30 -11.89 2.73 5.81
C TRP A 30 -11.35 1.75 4.78
N ARG A 31 -12.27 1.14 4.02
CA ARG A 31 -12.00 0.27 2.88
C ARG A 31 -12.84 0.70 1.68
N ALA A 32 -12.38 0.39 0.47
CA ALA A 32 -13.19 0.53 -0.74
C ALA A 32 -13.33 -0.83 -1.45
N ALA A 33 -14.11 -0.86 -2.53
CA ALA A 33 -14.29 -2.06 -3.33
C ALA A 33 -12.93 -2.60 -3.83
N PRO A 34 -12.77 -3.93 -3.94
CA PRO A 34 -11.58 -4.51 -4.53
C PRO A 34 -11.33 -3.99 -5.95
N VAL A 35 -10.07 -3.79 -6.30
CA VAL A 35 -9.64 -3.33 -7.64
C VAL A 35 -8.77 -4.39 -8.27
N GLU A 36 -9.04 -4.73 -9.53
CA GLU A 36 -8.19 -5.64 -10.29
C GLU A 36 -6.92 -4.92 -10.76
N MET A 37 -5.77 -5.44 -10.35
CA MET A 37 -4.45 -4.98 -10.78
C MET A 37 -3.54 -6.17 -11.00
N ALA A 38 -2.79 -6.18 -12.09
CA ALA A 38 -1.79 -7.22 -12.36
C ALA A 38 -2.33 -8.66 -12.24
N GLY A 39 -3.60 -8.88 -12.62
CA GLY A 39 -4.27 -10.18 -12.59
C GLY A 39 -4.75 -10.64 -11.21
N LEU A 40 -4.69 -9.78 -10.18
CA LEU A 40 -5.21 -10.07 -8.84
C LEU A 40 -6.20 -8.99 -8.39
N LEU A 41 -7.13 -9.37 -7.50
CA LEU A 41 -7.98 -8.43 -6.78
C LEU A 41 -7.24 -7.92 -5.54
N PHE A 42 -7.09 -6.60 -5.45
CA PHE A 42 -6.49 -5.92 -4.31
C PHE A 42 -7.56 -5.20 -3.50
N GLU A 43 -7.55 -5.40 -2.19
CA GLU A 43 -8.41 -4.69 -1.25
C GLU A 43 -7.73 -3.40 -0.78
N PRO A 44 -8.28 -2.21 -1.10
CA PRO A 44 -7.76 -0.94 -0.59
C PRO A 44 -8.19 -0.69 0.85
N THR A 45 -7.23 -0.37 1.71
CA THR A 45 -7.45 0.14 3.08
C THR A 45 -6.81 1.51 3.25
N PHE A 46 -7.58 2.46 3.78
CA PHE A 46 -7.16 3.84 4.00
C PHE A 46 -6.83 4.07 5.47
N PHE A 47 -5.59 4.46 5.74
CA PHE A 47 -5.04 4.65 7.07
C PHE A 47 -4.92 6.14 7.41
N PHE A 48 -5.55 6.52 8.51
CA PHE A 48 -5.57 7.89 9.01
C PHE A 48 -4.71 8.04 10.26
N ALA A 49 -4.05 9.18 10.40
CA ALA A 49 -3.46 9.65 11.65
C ALA A 49 -3.69 11.16 11.78
N ALA A 50 -3.93 11.65 12.99
CA ALA A 50 -4.31 13.05 13.23
C ALA A 50 -5.45 13.54 12.31
N SER A 51 -6.45 12.68 12.06
CA SER A 51 -7.60 12.94 11.17
C SER A 51 -7.28 13.15 9.69
N GLU A 52 -6.04 12.92 9.26
CA GLU A 52 -5.61 13.01 7.87
C GLU A 52 -5.27 11.63 7.29
N LEU A 53 -5.57 11.42 6.01
CA LEU A 53 -5.12 10.26 5.25
C LEU A 53 -3.61 10.32 5.12
N ARG A 54 -2.92 9.31 5.66
CA ARG A 54 -1.45 9.23 5.63
C ARG A 54 -0.93 8.05 4.84
N ARG A 55 -1.76 7.03 4.61
CA ARG A 55 -1.34 5.81 3.92
C ARG A 55 -2.53 5.10 3.30
N VAL A 56 -2.32 4.55 2.11
CA VAL A 56 -3.24 3.61 1.46
C VAL A 56 -2.48 2.33 1.21
N GLU A 57 -3.06 1.21 1.63
CA GLU A 57 -2.54 -0.11 1.26
C GLU A 57 -3.53 -0.79 0.33
N TYR A 58 -3.01 -1.35 -0.75
CA TYR A 58 -3.70 -2.29 -1.62
C TYR A 58 -3.12 -3.66 -1.34
N VAL A 59 -3.95 -4.60 -0.90
CA VAL A 59 -3.49 -5.92 -0.45
C VAL A 59 -4.20 -7.01 -1.25
N ALA A 60 -3.42 -7.91 -1.88
CA ALA A 60 -3.95 -9.06 -2.60
C ALA A 60 -3.47 -10.38 -1.99
N THR A 61 -4.41 -11.31 -1.86
CA THR A 61 -4.12 -12.70 -1.51
C THR A 61 -3.86 -13.51 -2.78
N ALA A 62 -2.62 -13.95 -3.00
CA ALA A 62 -2.29 -14.82 -4.14
C ALA A 62 -2.09 -16.29 -3.73
N GLN A 63 -2.68 -16.73 -2.61
CA GLN A 63 -2.62 -18.13 -2.15
C GLN A 63 -3.16 -19.13 -3.19
N ALA A 64 -4.05 -18.70 -4.10
CA ALA A 64 -4.59 -19.55 -5.16
C ALA A 64 -3.76 -19.50 -6.47
N THR A 65 -2.67 -18.73 -6.51
CA THR A 65 -1.82 -18.62 -7.71
C THR A 65 -0.63 -19.57 -7.65
N PRO A 66 -0.26 -20.24 -8.77
CA PRO A 66 0.86 -21.17 -8.81
C PRO A 66 2.23 -20.55 -8.46
N ASP A 67 2.38 -19.24 -8.66
CA ASP A 67 3.63 -18.50 -8.49
C ASP A 67 3.64 -17.63 -7.22
N ASN A 68 2.64 -17.79 -6.35
CA ASN A 68 2.46 -17.00 -5.13
C ASN A 68 2.47 -15.47 -5.38
N GLY A 69 1.98 -15.03 -6.55
CA GLY A 69 1.89 -13.62 -6.92
C GLY A 69 3.17 -13.01 -7.48
N ALA A 70 4.18 -13.80 -7.84
CA ALA A 70 5.44 -13.30 -8.42
C ALA A 70 5.21 -12.54 -9.74
N ALA A 71 4.31 -13.02 -10.61
CA ALA A 71 3.94 -12.34 -11.84
C ALA A 71 3.24 -11.01 -11.57
N ALA A 72 2.36 -10.97 -10.56
CA ALA A 72 1.68 -9.75 -10.15
C ALA A 72 2.67 -8.71 -9.59
N PHE A 73 3.60 -9.14 -8.73
CA PHE A 73 4.71 -8.31 -8.25
C PHE A 73 5.51 -7.74 -9.43
N ALA A 74 6.00 -8.59 -10.34
CA ALA A 74 6.80 -8.14 -11.48
C ALA A 74 6.02 -7.17 -12.40
N ALA A 75 4.73 -7.39 -12.58
CA ALA A 75 3.87 -6.48 -13.34
C ALA A 75 3.69 -5.12 -12.65
N LEU A 76 3.47 -5.10 -11.34
CA LEU A 76 3.42 -3.86 -10.56
C LEU A 76 4.76 -3.11 -10.56
N VAL A 77 5.88 -3.83 -10.54
CA VAL A 77 7.21 -3.23 -10.68
C VAL A 77 7.39 -2.57 -12.04
N ARG A 78 7.02 -3.25 -13.13
CA ARG A 78 7.05 -2.65 -14.49
C ARG A 78 6.14 -1.43 -14.60
N TRP A 79 4.95 -1.50 -14.03
CA TRP A 79 4.03 -0.36 -13.97
C TRP A 79 4.64 0.81 -13.18
N GLY A 80 5.20 0.55 -12.00
CA GLY A 80 5.86 1.55 -11.17
C GLY A 80 7.04 2.22 -11.89
N ARG A 81 7.81 1.46 -12.67
CA ARG A 81 8.86 2.02 -13.54
C ARG A 81 8.32 3.01 -14.57
N GLY A 82 7.19 2.69 -15.19
CA GLY A 82 6.53 3.59 -16.14
C GLY A 82 5.92 4.83 -15.47
N ALA A 83 5.44 4.71 -14.23
CA ALA A 83 4.78 5.78 -13.50
C ALA A 83 5.74 6.73 -12.76
N PHE A 84 6.81 6.19 -12.18
CA PHE A 84 7.67 6.90 -11.24
C PHE A 84 9.17 6.87 -11.61
N GLY A 85 9.54 6.20 -12.71
CA GLY A 85 10.93 5.99 -13.09
C GLY A 85 11.59 4.80 -12.37
N ASN A 86 12.92 4.74 -12.38
CA ASN A 86 13.63 3.60 -11.77
C ASN A 86 13.38 3.50 -10.27
N GLU A 87 13.33 2.27 -9.78
CA GLU A 87 13.21 1.96 -8.36
C GLU A 87 14.41 2.49 -7.58
N LEU A 88 14.15 2.90 -6.35
CA LEU A 88 15.18 3.08 -5.33
C LEU A 88 15.82 1.72 -5.03
N ALA A 89 17.15 1.70 -4.87
CA ALA A 89 17.88 0.50 -4.50
C ALA A 89 17.29 -0.08 -3.21
N SER A 90 16.82 -1.32 -3.26
CA SER A 90 16.28 -2.02 -2.10
C SER A 90 16.89 -3.40 -1.99
N HIS A 91 17.35 -3.72 -0.78
CA HIS A 91 17.78 -5.05 -0.38
C HIS A 91 17.05 -5.39 0.93
N ASP A 92 16.02 -6.22 0.83
CA ASP A 92 15.40 -6.86 2.00
C ASP A 92 15.57 -8.39 1.87
N PRO A 93 16.47 -9.02 2.65
CA PRO A 93 16.65 -10.47 2.62
C PRO A 93 15.38 -11.18 3.10
N GLY A 94 14.59 -11.73 2.17
CA GLY A 94 13.39 -12.53 2.47
C GLY A 94 12.07 -11.96 1.95
N SER A 95 12.06 -10.79 1.29
CA SER A 95 10.90 -10.33 0.53
C SER A 95 11.32 -9.57 -0.72
N ALA A 96 10.61 -9.79 -1.84
CA ALA A 96 10.87 -8.99 -3.04
C ALA A 96 10.26 -7.61 -2.81
N TYR A 97 11.03 -6.56 -3.09
CA TYR A 97 10.64 -5.19 -2.77
C TYR A 97 11.09 -4.22 -3.86
N ALA A 98 10.22 -3.27 -4.17
CA ALA A 98 10.49 -2.15 -5.08
C ALA A 98 9.87 -0.89 -4.50
N ALA A 99 10.61 0.22 -4.50
CA ALA A 99 10.12 1.50 -3.99
C ALA A 99 10.45 2.65 -4.93
N TRP A 100 9.61 3.67 -4.85
CA TRP A 100 9.71 4.92 -5.55
C TRP A 100 9.32 6.06 -4.63
N VAL A 101 9.61 7.24 -5.15
CA VAL A 101 9.29 8.51 -4.54
C VAL A 101 8.54 9.32 -5.58
N SER A 102 7.34 9.76 -5.24
CA SER A 102 6.54 10.66 -6.06
C SER A 102 6.13 11.86 -5.22
N ASN A 103 6.73 13.02 -5.47
CA ASN A 103 6.54 14.24 -4.68
C ASN A 103 6.76 14.00 -3.18
N ASP A 104 5.74 14.18 -2.36
CA ASP A 104 5.72 13.96 -0.90
C ASP A 104 5.27 12.55 -0.52
N THR A 105 5.20 11.61 -1.46
CA THR A 105 4.67 10.26 -1.23
C THR A 105 5.72 9.20 -1.52
N ASP A 106 5.93 8.31 -0.55
CA ASP A 106 6.64 7.05 -0.76
C ASP A 106 5.66 6.04 -1.36
N VAL A 107 6.06 5.40 -2.46
CA VAL A 107 5.30 4.34 -3.10
C VAL A 107 6.13 3.07 -3.07
N TYR A 108 5.57 1.94 -2.66
CA TYR A 108 6.32 0.68 -2.73
C TYR A 108 5.43 -0.53 -2.94
N VAL A 109 6.03 -1.54 -3.56
CA VAL A 109 5.45 -2.86 -3.76
C VAL A 109 6.31 -3.86 -3.00
N GLN A 110 5.65 -4.74 -2.24
CA GLN A 110 6.29 -5.83 -1.53
C GLN A 110 5.61 -7.15 -1.89
N GLN A 111 6.40 -8.17 -2.18
CA GLN A 111 5.96 -9.55 -2.19
C GLN A 111 6.42 -10.22 -0.89
N GLN A 112 5.47 -10.57 -0.01
CA GLN A 112 5.79 -11.24 1.25
C GLN A 112 6.07 -12.72 0.98
N ALA A 113 7.28 -13.19 1.28
CA ALA A 113 7.59 -14.62 1.23
C ALA A 113 7.26 -15.28 2.58
N GLY A 114 6.70 -16.50 2.54
CA GLY A 114 6.76 -17.42 3.68
C GLY A 114 5.52 -17.59 4.56
N ASP A 115 4.44 -16.81 4.39
CA ASP A 115 3.16 -17.10 5.06
C ASP A 115 2.09 -17.48 4.02
N PRO A 116 1.86 -18.78 3.78
CA PRO A 116 0.83 -19.24 2.85
C PRO A 116 -0.58 -18.98 3.35
N ARG A 117 -0.79 -18.23 4.45
CA ARG A 117 -2.10 -17.76 4.97
C ARG A 117 -2.26 -16.24 4.92
N ARG A 118 -1.25 -15.49 4.44
CA ARG A 118 -1.32 -14.03 4.32
C ARG A 118 -1.24 -13.58 2.87
N ALA A 119 -1.71 -12.36 2.65
CA ALA A 119 -1.58 -11.66 1.38
C ALA A 119 -0.13 -11.66 0.88
N SER A 120 0.05 -12.03 -0.38
CA SER A 120 1.39 -12.25 -0.93
C SER A 120 1.94 -11.04 -1.66
N VAL A 121 1.09 -10.10 -2.09
CA VAL A 121 1.51 -8.86 -2.76
C VAL A 121 0.80 -7.66 -2.15
N ARG A 122 1.57 -6.62 -1.85
CA ARG A 122 1.10 -5.36 -1.28
C ARG A 122 1.66 -4.19 -2.06
N LEU A 123 0.78 -3.29 -2.51
CA LEU A 123 1.14 -1.97 -3.02
C LEU A 123 0.77 -0.92 -1.97
N VAL A 124 1.65 0.03 -1.72
CA VAL A 124 1.47 1.03 -0.68
C VAL A 124 1.78 2.41 -1.22
N TYR A 125 0.92 3.36 -0.86
CA TYR A 125 1.19 4.80 -0.93
C TYR A 125 1.24 5.34 0.49
N LYS A 126 2.30 6.07 0.84
CA LYS A 126 2.49 6.63 2.18
C LYS A 126 2.94 8.08 2.06
N ALA A 127 2.16 8.99 2.61
CA ALA A 127 2.57 10.39 2.75
C ALA A 127 3.82 10.47 3.63
N ARG A 128 4.87 11.12 3.13
CA ARG A 128 6.08 11.35 3.90
C ARG A 128 5.79 12.29 5.05
N GLN A 129 6.35 11.93 6.20
CA GLN A 129 6.53 12.90 7.27
C GLN A 129 7.91 13.51 7.04
N LEU A 130 7.94 14.70 6.46
CA LEU A 130 9.11 15.54 6.57
C LEU A 130 9.28 15.82 8.06
N ARG A 131 10.27 15.20 8.70
CA ARG A 131 10.73 15.66 10.00
C ARG A 131 11.54 16.90 9.71
N ASP A 132 11.05 18.07 10.12
CA ASP A 132 11.90 19.26 10.18
C ASP A 132 13.11 18.92 11.06
N GLY A 133 14.30 18.94 10.47
CA GLY A 133 15.57 18.67 11.16
C GLY A 133 16.02 19.81 12.08
N SER A 134 15.10 20.65 12.52
CA SER A 134 15.36 21.87 13.30
C SER A 134 15.56 21.60 14.79
N GLU A 135 15.51 20.35 15.23
CA GLU A 135 15.78 19.94 16.62
C GLU A 135 17.03 19.04 16.66
N LEU A 136 18.20 19.67 16.56
CA LEU A 136 19.48 19.14 17.04
C LEU A 136 20.12 20.16 17.97
#